data_AF-A0A6B3HEC5-F1
#
_entry.id   AF-A0A6B3HEC5-F1
#
_cell.length_a   1.000
_cell.length_b   1.000
_cell.length_c   1.000
_cell.angle_alpha   90.00
_cell.angle_beta   90.00
_cell.angle_gamma   90.00
#
_symmetry.space_group_name_H-M   'P 1'
#
loop_
_entity.id
_entity.type
_entity.pdbx_description
1 polymer ?
#
loop_
_entity_poly.entity_id
_entity_poly.type
_entity_poly.pdbx_seq_one_letter_code
_entity_poly.pdbx_strand_id
1 'polypeptide(L)' 'ALETQHFPDSPNRPEFPSTVLRPGEEFTSRTEYAFSVR' A
#
# COMPACT_ATOMS: atom_id res chain seq x y z
N ALA A 1 5.88 9.54 -11.50
CA ALA A 1 6.08 8.12 -11.15
C ALA A 1 4.71 7.50 -10.91
N LEU A 2 4.58 6.18 -11.01
CA LEU A 2 3.38 5.44 -10.61
C LEU A 2 3.74 4.68 -9.34
N GLU A 3 3.23 5.14 -8.19
CA GLU A 3 3.64 4.65 -6.87
C GLU A 3 2.41 4.11 -6.14
N THR A 4 2.25 2.79 -6.15
CA THR A 4 1.22 2.11 -5.38
C THR A 4 1.64 2.07 -3.91
N GLN A 5 0.86 2.73 -3.06
CA GLN A 5 1.14 2.83 -1.64
C GLN A 5 -0.14 3.07 -0.83
N HIS A 6 -0.02 3.01 0.49
CA HIS A 6 -1.01 3.57 1.39
C HIS A 6 -1.06 5.09 1.26
N PHE A 7 -2.10 5.72 1.82
CA PHE A 7 -2.22 7.17 1.75
C PHE A 7 -1.07 7.87 2.50
N PRO A 8 -0.58 9.01 1.98
CA PRO A 8 0.32 9.86 2.75
C PRO A 8 -0.29 10.22 4.11
N ASP A 9 0.54 10.31 5.15
CA ASP A 9 0.13 10.67 6.52
C ASP A 9 -0.76 9.66 7.25
N SER A 10 -0.95 8.43 6.72
CA SER A 10 -1.76 7.39 7.36
C SER A 10 -1.46 7.12 8.84
N PRO A 11 -0.21 7.16 9.35
CA PRO A 11 0.05 7.01 10.78
C PRO A 11 -0.59 8.08 11.68
N ASN A 12 -0.83 9.29 11.16
CA ASN A 12 -1.40 10.41 11.91
C ASN A 12 -2.90 10.65 11.58
N ARG A 13 -3.47 9.84 10.69
CA ARG A 13 -4.84 9.94 10.18
C ARG A 13 -5.59 8.64 10.51
N PRO A 14 -6.17 8.48 11.71
CA PRO A 14 -6.84 7.25 12.12
C PRO A 14 -8.04 6.86 11.25
N GLU A 15 -8.56 7.80 10.46
CA GLU A 15 -9.58 7.57 9.44
C GLU A 15 -9.07 6.88 8.16
N PHE A 16 -7.75 6.85 7.94
CA PHE A 16 -7.13 6.18 6.79
C PHE A 16 -6.89 4.69 7.08
N PRO A 17 -6.77 3.84 6.04
CA PRO A 17 -6.34 2.47 6.22
C PRO A 17 -5.02 2.41 7.00
N SER A 18 -5.01 1.61 8.07
CA SER A 18 -3.85 1.48 8.96
C SER A 18 -2.62 0.96 8.21
N THR A 19 -1.47 1.57 8.49
CA THR A 19 -0.14 1.09 8.05
C THR A 19 0.60 0.29 9.11
N VAL A 20 -0.04 0.00 10.25
CA VAL A 20 0.57 -0.76 11.35
C VAL A 20 0.55 -2.25 11.06
N LEU A 21 1.71 -2.89 11.17
CA LEU A 21 1.87 -4.35 11.26
C LEU A 21 2.33 -4.72 12.66
N ARG A 22 1.68 -5.71 13.30
CA ARG A 22 1.99 -6.19 14.65
C ARG A 22 2.82 -7.49 14.62
N PRO A 23 3.50 -7.86 15.72
CA PRO A 23 4.22 -9.13 15.79
C PRO A 23 3.32 -10.32 15.47
N GLY A 24 3.77 -11.18 14.54
CA GLY A 24 3.03 -12.36 14.08
C GLY A 24 2.06 -12.09 12.92
N GLU A 25 1.84 -10.84 12.52
CA GLU A 25 1.05 -10.51 11.33
C GLU A 25 1.92 -10.57 10.06
N GLU A 26 1.29 -10.88 8.93
CA GLU A 26 1.93 -10.86 7.61
C GLU A 26 1.45 -9.65 6.81
N PHE A 27 2.39 -8.90 6.23
CA PHE A 27 2.09 -7.82 5.29
C PHE A 27 2.22 -8.32 3.86
N THR A 28 1.19 -8.09 3.05
CA THR A 28 1.18 -8.43 1.62
C THR A 28 0.79 -7.23 0.77
N SER A 29 1.56 -6.95 -0.28
CA SER A 29 1.23 -5.98 -1.33
C SER A 29 1.71 -6.49 -2.68
N ARG A 30 0.94 -6.26 -3.74
CA ARG A 30 1.27 -6.70 -5.10
C ARG A 30 0.98 -5.57 -6.09
N THR A 31 1.96 -5.29 -6.93
CA THR A 31 1.84 -4.33 -8.03
C THR A 31 2.30 -4.99 -9.31
N GLU A 32 1.51 -4.85 -10.37
CA GLU A 32 1.78 -5.44 -11.67
C GLU A 32 1.70 -4.37 -12.77
N TYR A 33 2.76 -4.27 -13.56
CA TYR A 33 2.82 -3.42 -14.75
C TYR A 33 2.80 -4.33 -15.98
N ALA A 34 1.61 -4.53 -16.55
CA ALA A 34 1.41 -5.36 -17.74
C ALA A 34 1.32 -4.47 -18.98
N PHE A 35 2.33 -4.54 -19.84
CA PHE A 35 2.38 -3.80 -21.11
C PHE A 35 1.84 -4.66 -22.25
N SER A 36 1.19 -4.03 -23.22
CA SER A 36 0.69 -4.67 -24.44
C SER A 36 0.79 -3.70 -25.62
N VAL A 37 0.67 -4.23 -26.84
CA VAL A 37 0.49 -3.44 -28.06
C VAL A 37 -0.99 -3.08 -28.21
N ARG A 38 -1.30 -2.04 -28.98
CA ARG A 38 -2.67 -1.66 -29.34
C ARG A 38 -3.05 -2.22 -30.70
#